data_AF-A0A517M844-F1
#
_entry.id   AF-A0A517M844-F1
#
_cell.length_a   1.000
_cell.length_b   1.000
_cell.length_c   1.000
_cell.angle_alpha   90.00
_cell.angle_beta   90.00
_cell.angle_gamma   90.00
#
_symmetry.space_group_name_H-M   'P 1'
#
loop_
_entity.id
_entity.type
_entity.pdbx_description
1 polymer ?
#
loop_
_entity_poly.entity_id
_entity_poly.type
_entity_poly.pdbx_seq_one_letter_code
_entity_poly.pdbx_strand_id
1 'polypeptide(L)'
;MTTMNMLAYQSASQRARRDFLFQSLWGMGAVTLSNLLAPEEIVSNAAADERVDPLVKRDSHFPARAKNCIYIYLEGGPSQMDLYDPKPTLNKLDGQPLPESMLENMQFAFLQKETARIMGTSRKFSKHGKCGMDFSDLLPHLASCADDLCMVRSVHTDQFNHVPAQLLMNCGSAIAGRPSMGSWLCYGLGSESQNLPAYVSLATTGRGIPGGSASWSSGFLPSSYSGVLFGSEGQTVNNIQNPEGITDEIQRSSVNFINTLNRQRIDHTGDSELISRIKAYELGFRLQSSAPELTDLSNESQSTLDMYGFDRKEPEIKSNRGGKGLFREFAYDCLMARRLVERGVRVVNIIHSSWDHHSRLEPELTHNSLMADQPIAALIKDLKQRGLLDDTLVIVGSEFGRTPLGENRPGYKKVTGRDHHPGAFTILMAGGGVKQGFTYGASDDIGWHVAENPVHVHDLHATVLHLFGLDHTRLTYRVQGRDFRLTDVAGRVVNDILA
;
A
#
# COMPACT_ATOMS: atom_id res chain seq x y z
N MET A 1 18.75 40.17 1.71
CA MET A 1 19.90 40.28 2.63
C MET A 1 19.63 39.74 4.04
N THR A 2 18.40 39.76 4.53
CA THR A 2 18.05 39.39 5.93
C THR A 2 18.14 37.89 6.25
N THR A 3 17.82 37.01 5.30
CA THR A 3 17.87 35.53 5.47
C THR A 3 19.30 34.96 5.44
N MET A 4 20.19 35.57 4.65
CA MET A 4 21.59 35.14 4.54
C MET A 4 22.37 35.45 5.84
N ASN A 5 22.03 36.56 6.50
CA ASN A 5 22.54 36.88 7.83
C ASN A 5 22.02 35.90 8.90
N MET A 6 20.76 35.47 8.84
CA MET A 6 20.21 34.51 9.81
C MET A 6 20.92 33.14 9.78
N LEU A 7 21.22 32.62 8.58
CA LEU A 7 21.98 31.38 8.42
C LEU A 7 23.43 31.52 8.90
N ALA A 8 24.06 32.68 8.63
CA ALA A 8 25.40 32.98 9.13
C ALA A 8 25.41 33.05 10.67
N TYR A 9 24.43 33.69 11.30
CA TYR A 9 24.29 33.77 12.75
C TYR A 9 24.01 32.40 13.40
N GLN A 10 23.14 31.57 12.81
CA GLN A 10 22.93 30.20 13.28
C GLN A 10 24.21 29.36 13.20
N SER A 11 24.95 29.46 12.08
CA SER A 11 26.22 28.74 11.92
C SER A 11 27.30 29.21 12.90
N ALA A 12 27.35 30.52 13.18
CA ALA A 12 28.26 31.10 14.17
C ALA A 12 27.89 30.68 15.60
N SER A 13 26.59 30.65 15.93
CA SER A 13 26.08 30.19 17.23
C SER A 13 26.33 28.70 17.46
N GLN A 14 26.13 27.86 16.44
CA GLN A 14 26.44 26.42 16.51
C GLN A 14 27.95 26.18 16.68
N ARG A 15 28.81 26.93 15.96
CA ARG A 15 30.27 26.89 16.16
C ARG A 15 30.66 27.34 17.57
N ALA A 16 30.15 28.47 18.05
CA ALA A 16 30.44 28.96 19.40
C ALA A 16 29.99 27.99 20.49
N ARG A 17 28.83 27.32 20.33
CA ARG A 17 28.36 26.28 21.26
C ARG A 17 29.26 25.04 21.21
N ARG A 18 29.68 24.61 20.03
CA ARG A 18 30.62 23.49 19.86
C ARG A 18 31.98 23.83 20.47
N ASP A 19 32.53 25.01 20.16
CA ASP A 19 33.79 25.49 20.73
C ASP A 19 33.71 25.61 22.24
N PHE A 20 32.60 26.14 22.79
CA PHE A 20 32.35 26.14 24.22
C PHE A 20 32.37 24.73 24.81
N LEU A 21 31.68 23.75 24.21
CA LEU A 21 31.64 22.38 24.73
C LEU A 21 32.99 21.63 24.59
N PHE A 22 33.74 21.91 23.54
CA PHE A 22 35.06 21.32 23.30
C PHE A 22 36.19 21.99 24.12
N GLN A 23 36.07 23.28 24.42
CA GLN A 23 37.11 24.06 25.10
C GLN A 23 36.83 24.28 26.59
N SER A 24 35.59 24.12 27.06
CA SER A 24 35.26 24.18 28.48
C SER A 24 35.77 22.93 29.20
N LEU A 25 36.43 23.13 30.34
CA LEU A 25 36.95 22.07 31.21
C LEU A 25 37.79 21.03 30.46
N TRP A 26 38.65 21.48 29.54
CA TRP A 26 39.64 20.64 28.86
C TRP A 26 39.02 19.47 28.07
N GLY A 27 37.82 19.67 27.51
CA GLY A 27 37.10 18.65 26.75
C GLY A 27 36.25 17.71 27.60
N MET A 28 36.20 17.86 28.93
CA MET A 28 35.29 17.06 29.78
C MET A 28 33.80 17.29 29.45
N GLY A 29 33.44 18.46 28.92
CA GLY A 29 32.10 18.73 28.40
C GLY A 29 31.77 17.85 27.19
N ALA A 30 32.75 17.64 26.30
CA ALA A 30 32.63 16.72 25.17
C ALA A 30 32.60 15.24 25.62
N VAL A 31 33.34 14.86 26.67
CA VAL A 31 33.29 13.50 27.25
C VAL A 31 31.92 13.23 27.89
N THR A 32 31.39 14.17 28.69
CA THR A 32 30.08 14.03 29.31
C THR A 32 28.96 14.00 28.27
N LEU A 33 29.02 14.86 27.25
CA LEU A 33 28.08 14.83 26.13
C LEU A 33 28.22 13.54 25.32
N SER A 34 29.44 13.05 25.08
CA SER A 34 29.68 11.76 24.43
C SER A 34 29.14 10.60 25.24
N ASN A 35 29.12 10.67 26.57
CA ASN A 35 28.52 9.66 27.44
C ASN A 35 26.99 9.78 27.53
N LEU A 36 26.44 11.00 27.41
CA LEU A 36 24.99 11.22 27.34
C LEU A 36 24.40 10.90 25.96
N LEU A 37 25.20 11.05 24.91
CA LEU A 37 24.88 10.67 23.53
C LEU A 37 25.36 9.26 23.19
N ALA A 38 26.16 8.63 24.07
CA ALA A 38 26.49 7.22 23.92
C ALA A 38 25.16 6.48 24.01
N PRO A 39 24.74 5.79 22.94
CA PRO A 39 23.57 4.94 23.04
C PRO A 39 23.87 3.90 24.13
N GLU A 40 23.03 3.83 25.16
CA GLU A 40 22.96 2.60 25.97
C GLU A 40 22.91 1.43 24.99
N GLU A 41 23.80 0.47 25.17
CA GLU A 41 23.98 -0.70 24.30
C GLU A 41 22.70 -1.54 24.25
N ILE A 42 21.73 -1.09 23.46
CA ILE A 42 20.67 -1.88 22.88
C ILE A 42 21.06 -2.02 21.41
N VAL A 43 21.62 -3.20 21.12
CA VAL A 43 22.13 -3.63 19.82
C VAL A 43 21.26 -3.13 18.65
N SER A 44 21.85 -2.24 17.86
CA SER A 44 21.40 -1.93 16.50
C SER A 44 22.62 -1.57 15.65
N ASN A 45 23.20 -2.59 15.00
CA ASN A 45 24.18 -2.40 13.93
C ASN A 45 23.61 -1.61 12.73
N ALA A 46 22.32 -1.26 12.72
CA ALA A 46 21.68 -0.55 11.61
C ALA A 46 22.13 0.91 11.47
N ALA A 47 22.52 1.57 12.57
CA ALA A 47 22.89 3.00 12.54
C ALA A 47 24.24 3.28 11.85
N ALA A 48 25.11 2.28 11.72
CA ALA A 48 26.37 2.40 10.97
C ALA A 48 26.17 2.17 9.46
N ASP A 49 25.31 1.21 9.07
CA ASP A 49 24.98 0.91 7.67
C ASP A 49 24.11 1.99 7.02
N GLU A 50 23.19 2.61 7.77
CA GLU A 50 22.37 3.74 7.27
C GLU A 50 23.21 4.97 6.89
N ARG A 51 24.45 5.09 7.39
CA ARG A 51 25.37 6.17 6.99
C ARG A 51 26.02 5.95 5.63
N VAL A 52 25.88 4.75 5.03
CA VAL A 52 26.51 4.39 3.75
C VAL A 52 25.47 4.08 2.66
N ASP A 53 24.49 3.22 2.96
CA ASP A 53 23.36 2.96 2.06
C ASP A 53 22.09 2.54 2.84
N PRO A 54 21.05 3.38 2.90
CA PRO A 54 19.83 3.04 3.63
C PRO A 54 19.09 1.83 3.04
N LEU A 55 19.30 1.51 1.76
CA LEU A 55 18.64 0.39 1.07
C LEU A 55 19.51 -0.87 0.95
N VAL A 56 20.63 -0.94 1.69
CA VAL A 56 21.40 -2.18 1.78
C VAL A 56 20.50 -3.33 2.23
N LYS A 57 20.64 -4.50 1.60
CA LYS A 57 19.87 -5.68 1.96
C LYS A 57 20.18 -6.07 3.41
N ARG A 58 19.14 -6.28 4.21
CA ARG A 58 19.24 -6.68 5.61
C ARG A 58 18.72 -8.10 5.80
N ASP A 59 19.30 -8.81 6.77
CA ASP A 59 18.78 -10.11 7.18
C ASP A 59 17.47 -9.93 7.94
N SER A 60 16.53 -10.84 7.69
CA SER A 60 15.26 -10.89 8.40
C SER A 60 15.45 -11.37 9.84
N HIS A 61 14.49 -11.08 10.72
CA HIS A 61 14.52 -11.52 12.12
C HIS A 61 14.39 -13.05 12.26
N PHE A 62 13.73 -13.68 11.29
CA PHE A 62 13.57 -15.14 11.14
C PHE A 62 13.36 -15.47 9.65
N PRO A 63 13.39 -16.76 9.24
CA PRO A 63 13.27 -17.12 7.82
C PRO A 63 12.01 -16.54 7.16
N ALA A 64 12.20 -15.74 6.11
CA ALA A 64 11.11 -15.13 5.36
C ALA A 64 10.43 -16.16 4.44
N ARG A 65 9.11 -16.05 4.30
CA ARG A 65 8.29 -16.81 3.34
C ARG A 65 8.03 -16.03 2.05
N ALA A 66 7.96 -14.70 2.14
CA ALA A 66 7.80 -13.79 1.02
C ALA A 66 9.07 -12.96 0.79
N LYS A 67 9.36 -12.70 -0.48
CA LYS A 67 10.39 -11.76 -0.93
C LYS A 67 9.75 -10.48 -1.44
N ASN A 68 8.66 -10.54 -2.20
CA ASN A 68 8.06 -9.35 -2.82
C ASN A 68 6.60 -9.18 -2.40
N CYS A 69 6.12 -7.95 -2.34
CA CYS A 69 4.72 -7.61 -2.06
C CYS A 69 4.12 -6.90 -3.27
N ILE A 70 3.01 -7.41 -3.80
CA ILE A 70 2.13 -6.65 -4.69
C ILE A 70 0.85 -6.37 -3.93
N TYR A 71 0.62 -5.10 -3.58
CA TYR A 71 -0.61 -4.67 -2.93
C TYR A 71 -1.52 -3.97 -3.94
N ILE A 72 -2.71 -4.53 -4.18
CA ILE A 72 -3.74 -3.97 -5.04
C ILE A 72 -4.78 -3.32 -4.13
N TYR A 73 -4.72 -2.01 -4.08
CA TYR A 73 -5.56 -1.15 -3.26
C TYR A 73 -6.77 -0.65 -4.07
N LEU A 74 -7.90 -1.34 -3.89
CA LEU A 74 -9.18 -0.99 -4.49
C LEU A 74 -9.87 0.06 -3.60
N GLU A 75 -9.50 1.31 -3.79
CA GLU A 75 -9.91 2.41 -2.91
C GLU A 75 -11.42 2.64 -2.97
N GLY A 76 -12.01 2.73 -1.77
CA GLY A 76 -13.42 2.97 -1.57
C GLY A 76 -14.24 1.76 -1.14
N GLY A 77 -13.64 0.71 -0.58
CA GLY A 77 -14.36 -0.41 0.04
C GLY A 77 -15.26 -1.17 -0.93
N PRO A 78 -14.72 -2.10 -1.73
CA PRO A 78 -15.53 -3.03 -2.53
C PRO A 78 -16.57 -3.72 -1.65
N SER A 79 -17.82 -3.79 -2.13
CA SER A 79 -18.90 -4.38 -1.33
C SER A 79 -18.70 -5.89 -1.18
N GLN A 80 -18.33 -6.31 0.03
CA GLN A 80 -18.01 -7.70 0.37
C GLN A 80 -19.20 -8.65 0.13
N MET A 81 -20.42 -8.20 0.42
CA MET A 81 -21.64 -9.00 0.24
C MET A 81 -22.05 -9.15 -1.22
N ASP A 82 -21.56 -8.27 -2.11
CA ASP A 82 -21.85 -8.31 -3.54
C ASP A 82 -20.74 -9.06 -4.33
N LEU A 83 -19.59 -9.33 -3.70
CA LEU A 83 -18.41 -9.89 -4.36
C LEU A 83 -17.94 -11.25 -3.79
N TYR A 84 -17.86 -11.37 -2.46
CA TYR A 84 -17.10 -12.45 -1.80
C TYR A 84 -17.87 -13.20 -0.71
N ASP A 85 -18.88 -12.58 -0.09
CA ASP A 85 -19.52 -13.10 1.12
C ASP A 85 -21.04 -13.26 0.92
N PRO A 86 -21.52 -14.42 0.46
CA PRO A 86 -22.94 -14.63 0.20
C PRO A 86 -23.77 -14.52 1.48
N LYS A 87 -24.74 -13.59 1.50
CA LYS A 87 -25.67 -13.38 2.64
C LYS A 87 -27.13 -13.65 2.26
N PRO A 88 -27.61 -14.91 2.30
CA PRO A 88 -29.01 -15.21 2.02
C PRO A 88 -30.00 -14.50 2.95
N THR A 89 -29.63 -14.29 4.22
CA THR A 89 -30.47 -13.57 5.19
C THR A 89 -30.60 -12.09 4.83
N LEU A 90 -29.55 -11.45 4.32
CA LEU A 90 -29.60 -10.08 3.79
C LEU A 90 -30.71 -9.92 2.74
N ASN A 91 -30.80 -10.87 1.80
CA ASN A 91 -31.82 -10.85 0.74
C ASN A 91 -33.24 -11.10 1.27
N LYS A 92 -33.40 -11.95 2.28
CA LYS A 92 -34.71 -12.20 2.93
C LYS A 92 -35.23 -10.97 3.67
N LEU A 93 -34.32 -10.16 4.21
CA LEU A 93 -34.62 -8.95 4.98
C LEU A 93 -34.59 -7.67 4.15
N ASP A 94 -34.46 -7.77 2.82
CA ASP A 94 -34.41 -6.61 1.94
C ASP A 94 -35.61 -5.67 2.17
N GLY A 95 -35.32 -4.37 2.30
CA GLY A 95 -36.30 -3.33 2.58
C GLY A 95 -36.78 -3.23 4.03
N GLN A 96 -36.36 -4.12 4.94
CA GLN A 96 -36.69 -4.05 6.37
C GLN A 96 -35.77 -3.08 7.12
N PRO A 97 -36.22 -2.47 8.24
CA PRO A 97 -35.33 -1.71 9.12
C PRO A 97 -34.35 -2.65 9.84
N LEU A 98 -33.15 -2.13 10.15
CA LEU A 98 -32.22 -2.82 11.05
C LEU A 98 -32.73 -2.69 12.50
N PRO A 99 -32.62 -3.74 13.35
CA PRO A 99 -32.98 -3.62 14.76
C PRO A 99 -32.22 -2.48 15.45
N GLU A 100 -32.91 -1.72 16.31
CA GLU A 100 -32.34 -0.54 16.98
C GLU A 100 -31.07 -0.87 17.78
N SER A 101 -31.06 -2.03 18.45
CA SER A 101 -29.89 -2.55 19.17
C SER A 101 -28.61 -2.69 18.32
N MET A 102 -28.73 -2.83 16.99
CA MET A 102 -27.58 -2.92 16.08
C MET A 102 -27.10 -1.55 15.55
N LEU A 103 -27.88 -0.49 15.77
CA LEU A 103 -27.58 0.89 15.38
C LEU A 103 -27.01 1.74 16.54
N GLU A 104 -27.11 1.22 17.78
CA GLU A 104 -26.54 1.83 18.98
C GLU A 104 -25.02 2.01 18.81
N ASN A 105 -24.51 3.20 19.15
CA ASN A 105 -23.10 3.58 19.08
C ASN A 105 -22.43 3.61 17.69
N MET A 106 -23.19 3.42 16.60
CA MET A 106 -22.63 3.48 15.23
C MET A 106 -22.45 4.92 14.72
N GLN A 107 -21.33 5.20 14.06
CA GLN A 107 -21.13 6.42 13.27
C GLN A 107 -21.20 6.07 11.78
N PHE A 108 -22.06 6.78 11.05
CA PHE A 108 -22.20 6.65 9.60
C PHE A 108 -21.69 7.92 8.92
N ALA A 109 -21.17 7.80 7.70
CA ALA A 109 -20.66 8.95 6.98
C ALA A 109 -21.81 9.78 6.37
N PHE A 110 -22.83 9.13 5.80
CA PHE A 110 -23.93 9.81 5.09
C PHE A 110 -25.33 9.23 5.36
N LEU A 111 -25.43 8.04 5.96
CA LEU A 111 -26.67 7.32 6.22
C LEU A 111 -27.49 7.93 7.38
N GLN A 112 -28.81 8.05 7.18
CA GLN A 112 -29.76 8.46 8.21
C GLN A 112 -30.33 7.23 8.94
N LYS A 113 -29.98 7.05 10.21
CA LYS A 113 -30.25 5.82 10.98
C LYS A 113 -31.73 5.43 11.00
N GLU A 114 -32.60 6.40 11.19
CA GLU A 114 -34.03 6.20 11.46
C GLU A 114 -34.78 5.69 10.22
N THR A 115 -34.32 6.08 9.04
CA THR A 115 -34.96 5.73 7.77
C THR A 115 -34.18 4.71 6.96
N ALA A 116 -33.02 4.25 7.46
CA ALA A 116 -32.20 3.28 6.77
C ALA A 116 -32.90 1.93 6.70
N ARG A 117 -32.69 1.22 5.59
CA ARG A 117 -33.25 -0.10 5.33
C ARG A 117 -32.15 -1.02 4.86
N ILE A 118 -32.27 -2.29 5.21
CA ILE A 118 -31.44 -3.36 4.68
C ILE A 118 -31.59 -3.36 3.17
N MET A 119 -30.46 -3.42 2.47
CA MET A 119 -30.36 -3.49 1.03
C MET A 119 -29.73 -4.83 0.66
N GLY A 120 -30.55 -5.69 0.07
CA GLY A 120 -30.16 -6.98 -0.49
C GLY A 120 -29.18 -6.85 -1.65
N THR A 121 -28.70 -7.99 -2.12
CA THR A 121 -27.86 -8.12 -3.30
C THR A 121 -28.59 -8.93 -4.37
N SER A 122 -28.53 -8.45 -5.62
CA SER A 122 -29.04 -9.15 -6.81
C SER A 122 -28.10 -10.25 -7.31
N ARG A 123 -26.91 -10.34 -6.70
CA ARG A 123 -25.79 -11.16 -7.18
C ARG A 123 -26.03 -12.65 -6.98
N LYS A 124 -25.49 -13.43 -7.90
CA LYS A 124 -25.53 -14.89 -7.83
C LYS A 124 -24.16 -15.39 -7.41
N PHE A 125 -24.13 -16.27 -6.43
CA PHE A 125 -22.89 -16.85 -5.91
C PHE A 125 -22.77 -18.31 -6.33
N SER A 126 -21.56 -18.70 -6.68
CA SER A 126 -21.18 -20.08 -6.95
C SER A 126 -19.89 -20.44 -6.24
N LYS A 127 -19.73 -21.74 -5.95
CA LYS A 127 -18.50 -22.30 -5.37
C LYS A 127 -17.50 -22.61 -6.46
N HIS A 128 -16.24 -22.25 -6.23
CA HIS A 128 -15.15 -22.43 -7.18
C HIS A 128 -13.93 -23.12 -6.54
N GLY A 129 -13.11 -23.73 -7.40
CA GLY A 129 -11.96 -24.52 -6.99
C GLY A 129 -12.36 -25.81 -6.27
N LYS A 130 -11.35 -26.56 -5.84
CA LYS A 130 -11.49 -27.71 -4.93
C LYS A 130 -11.84 -27.26 -3.51
N CYS A 131 -11.41 -26.06 -3.12
CA CYS A 131 -11.72 -25.46 -1.83
C CYS A 131 -13.18 -25.04 -1.66
N GLY A 132 -13.92 -24.87 -2.77
CA GLY A 132 -15.33 -24.47 -2.73
C GLY A 132 -15.56 -23.03 -2.27
N MET A 133 -14.60 -22.14 -2.55
CA MET A 133 -14.65 -20.72 -2.21
C MET A 133 -15.78 -20.02 -2.99
N ASP A 134 -16.54 -19.17 -2.31
CA ASP A 134 -17.68 -18.47 -2.91
C ASP A 134 -17.23 -17.18 -3.63
N PHE A 135 -17.72 -16.99 -4.85
CA PHE A 135 -17.57 -15.76 -5.62
C PHE A 135 -18.90 -15.37 -6.25
N SER A 136 -19.13 -14.08 -6.42
CA SER A 136 -20.27 -13.60 -7.19
C SER A 136 -20.04 -13.72 -8.70
N ASP A 137 -21.12 -13.58 -9.46
CA ASP A 137 -21.16 -13.56 -10.92
C ASP A 137 -20.38 -12.39 -11.56
N LEU A 138 -19.89 -11.45 -10.74
CA LEU A 138 -19.04 -10.34 -11.18
C LEU A 138 -17.55 -10.68 -11.28
N LEU A 139 -17.10 -11.78 -10.65
CA LEU A 139 -15.68 -12.11 -10.53
C LEU A 139 -15.31 -13.47 -11.13
N PRO A 140 -15.73 -13.80 -12.37
CA PRO A 140 -15.49 -15.12 -12.96
C PRO A 140 -14.00 -15.45 -13.15
N HIS A 141 -13.13 -14.46 -13.35
CA HIS A 141 -11.71 -14.69 -13.56
C HIS A 141 -10.99 -14.92 -12.23
N LEU A 142 -11.22 -14.12 -11.20
CA LEU A 142 -10.68 -14.34 -9.85
C LEU A 142 -11.17 -15.66 -9.26
N ALA A 143 -12.42 -16.03 -9.51
CA ALA A 143 -12.98 -17.30 -9.10
C ALA A 143 -12.19 -18.50 -9.65
N SER A 144 -11.58 -18.38 -10.84
CA SER A 144 -10.70 -19.42 -11.40
C SER A 144 -9.37 -19.58 -10.67
N CYS A 145 -9.03 -18.65 -9.77
CA CYS A 145 -7.86 -18.69 -8.88
C CYS A 145 -8.23 -19.16 -7.46
N ALA A 146 -9.47 -19.62 -7.19
CA ALA A 146 -9.95 -19.94 -5.85
C ALA A 146 -8.98 -20.82 -5.02
N ASP A 147 -8.39 -21.85 -5.64
CA ASP A 147 -7.46 -22.76 -4.96
C ASP A 147 -6.09 -22.14 -4.67
N ASP A 148 -5.79 -20.95 -5.21
CA ASP A 148 -4.55 -20.21 -4.97
C ASP A 148 -4.73 -19.06 -3.96
N LEU A 149 -5.98 -18.81 -3.54
CA LEU A 149 -6.35 -17.67 -2.70
C LEU A 149 -6.52 -18.06 -1.22
N CYS A 150 -6.12 -17.14 -0.35
CA CYS A 150 -6.55 -17.03 1.03
C CYS A 150 -7.54 -15.87 1.15
N MET A 151 -8.81 -16.15 1.45
CA MET A 151 -9.86 -15.14 1.61
C MET A 151 -10.12 -14.88 3.09
N VAL A 152 -9.86 -13.66 3.56
CA VAL A 152 -10.13 -13.25 4.95
C VAL A 152 -11.40 -12.42 4.97
N ARG A 153 -12.50 -12.93 5.56
CA ARG A 153 -13.81 -12.26 5.56
C ARG A 153 -14.14 -11.52 6.86
N SER A 154 -13.22 -11.56 7.82
CA SER A 154 -13.39 -11.02 9.17
C SER A 154 -12.49 -9.81 9.45
N VAL A 155 -12.06 -9.10 8.39
CA VAL A 155 -11.23 -7.90 8.56
C VAL A 155 -12.12 -6.77 9.08
N HIS A 156 -11.64 -6.00 10.05
CA HIS A 156 -12.32 -4.81 10.54
C HIS A 156 -11.33 -3.69 10.89
N THR A 157 -11.85 -2.46 10.95
CA THR A 157 -11.08 -1.23 11.22
C THR A 157 -11.85 -0.34 12.18
N ASP A 158 -11.19 0.68 12.72
CA ASP A 158 -11.83 1.68 13.60
C ASP A 158 -12.31 2.93 12.85
N GLN A 159 -12.02 3.01 11.55
CA GLN A 159 -12.17 4.24 10.76
C GLN A 159 -13.29 4.11 9.71
N PHE A 160 -14.25 5.03 9.75
CA PHE A 160 -15.40 5.06 8.84
C PHE A 160 -15.28 6.09 7.69
N ASN A 161 -14.20 6.88 7.67
CA ASN A 161 -13.94 7.91 6.67
C ASN A 161 -12.71 7.54 5.83
N HIS A 162 -12.73 7.85 4.53
CA HIS A 162 -11.67 7.47 3.58
C HIS A 162 -10.28 7.87 4.06
N VAL A 163 -10.01 9.15 4.32
CA VAL A 163 -8.65 9.62 4.67
C VAL A 163 -8.07 8.87 5.89
N PRO A 164 -8.72 8.86 7.07
CA PRO A 164 -8.16 8.14 8.22
C PRO A 164 -8.13 6.62 8.02
N ALA A 165 -9.10 6.03 7.31
CA ALA A 165 -9.11 4.58 7.06
C ALA A 165 -8.01 4.15 6.09
N GLN A 166 -7.75 4.94 5.05
CA GLN A 166 -6.64 4.77 4.11
C GLN A 166 -5.30 4.87 4.82
N LEU A 167 -5.13 5.87 5.68
CA LEU A 167 -3.92 6.03 6.48
C LEU A 167 -3.75 4.88 7.49
N LEU A 168 -4.83 4.42 8.12
CA LEU A 168 -4.74 3.27 9.02
C LEU A 168 -4.34 2.02 8.24
N MET A 169 -4.99 1.72 7.11
CA MET A 169 -4.69 0.53 6.30
C MET A 169 -3.29 0.55 5.70
N ASN A 170 -2.80 1.71 5.25
CA ASN A 170 -1.49 1.79 4.61
C ASN A 170 -0.36 2.09 5.59
N CYS A 171 -0.61 2.80 6.70
CA CYS A 171 0.43 3.36 7.57
C CYS A 171 0.24 3.00 9.06
N GLY A 172 -0.69 2.10 9.39
CA GLY A 172 -0.92 1.64 10.77
C GLY A 172 -1.46 2.70 11.72
N SER A 173 -1.87 3.88 11.21
CA SER A 173 -2.35 5.01 12.00
C SER A 173 -3.35 5.83 11.20
N ALA A 174 -4.47 6.22 11.83
CA ALA A 174 -5.45 7.13 11.23
C ALA A 174 -4.94 8.57 11.07
N ILE A 175 -3.80 8.89 11.68
CA ILE A 175 -3.16 10.21 11.65
C ILE A 175 -1.98 10.18 10.65
N ALA A 176 -1.90 11.21 9.81
CA ALA A 176 -0.84 11.36 8.80
C ALA A 176 0.56 11.51 9.42
N GLY A 177 1.59 11.27 8.60
CA GLY A 177 3.00 11.41 8.97
C GLY A 177 3.68 10.11 9.42
N ARG A 178 2.95 9.00 9.47
CA ARG A 178 3.52 7.66 9.67
C ARG A 178 4.01 7.04 8.36
N PRO A 179 5.09 6.23 8.40
CA PRO A 179 5.53 5.47 7.24
C PRO A 179 4.46 4.47 6.79
N SER A 180 4.36 4.27 5.49
CA SER A 180 3.51 3.24 4.90
C SER A 180 4.10 1.82 5.05
N MET A 181 3.27 0.79 4.85
CA MET A 181 3.65 -0.62 4.90
C MET A 181 4.76 -0.94 3.91
N GLY A 182 4.73 -0.35 2.72
CA GLY A 182 5.81 -0.50 1.75
C GLY A 182 7.14 0.04 2.28
N SER A 183 7.11 1.17 2.97
CA SER A 183 8.28 1.75 3.64
C SER A 183 8.76 0.91 4.81
N TRP A 184 7.88 0.22 5.55
CA TRP A 184 8.29 -0.71 6.62
C TRP A 184 9.09 -1.89 6.07
N LEU A 185 8.63 -2.48 4.96
CA LEU A 185 9.33 -3.59 4.30
C LEU A 185 10.69 -3.15 3.75
N CYS A 186 10.75 -1.97 3.13
CA CYS A 186 12.02 -1.42 2.62
C CYS A 186 12.98 -1.06 3.75
N TYR A 187 12.47 -0.53 4.87
CA TYR A 187 13.27 -0.26 6.06
C TYR A 187 13.80 -1.55 6.69
N GLY A 188 12.94 -2.54 6.86
CA GLY A 188 13.30 -3.82 7.49
C GLY A 188 14.27 -4.66 6.66
N LEU A 189 14.15 -4.65 5.33
CA LEU A 189 14.86 -5.60 4.46
C LEU A 189 15.75 -4.96 3.39
N GLY A 190 15.67 -3.65 3.17
CA GLY A 190 16.35 -2.97 2.07
C GLY A 190 15.78 -3.31 0.69
N SER A 191 16.58 -3.07 -0.34
CA SER A 191 16.26 -3.34 -1.75
C SER A 191 17.02 -4.56 -2.28
N GLU A 192 16.38 -5.37 -3.11
CA GLU A 192 17.09 -6.38 -3.92
C GLU A 192 17.48 -5.83 -5.29
N SER A 193 16.75 -4.83 -5.79
CA SER A 193 17.09 -4.14 -7.03
C SER A 193 18.14 -3.06 -6.80
N GLN A 194 19.09 -2.99 -7.74
CA GLN A 194 20.07 -1.91 -7.85
C GLN A 194 19.68 -0.84 -8.87
N ASN A 195 18.74 -1.14 -9.77
CA ASN A 195 18.41 -0.24 -10.90
C ASN A 195 16.99 0.32 -10.81
N LEU A 196 16.14 -0.25 -9.96
CA LEU A 196 14.76 0.19 -9.74
C LEU A 196 14.55 0.59 -8.27
N PRO A 197 13.55 1.45 -7.98
CA PRO A 197 13.13 1.74 -6.61
C PRO A 197 12.75 0.46 -5.86
N ALA A 198 13.02 0.43 -4.55
CA ALA A 198 12.57 -0.66 -3.69
C ALA A 198 11.04 -0.71 -3.56
N TYR A 199 10.40 0.47 -3.60
CA TYR A 199 8.96 0.64 -3.49
C TYR A 199 8.42 1.49 -4.66
N VAL A 200 7.55 0.90 -5.47
CA VAL A 200 6.86 1.56 -6.58
C VAL A 200 5.36 1.64 -6.29
N SER A 201 4.77 2.80 -6.56
CA SER A 201 3.32 2.99 -6.58
C SER A 201 2.85 3.21 -8.02
N LEU A 202 1.87 2.43 -8.45
CA LEU A 202 1.17 2.56 -9.72
C LEU A 202 -0.23 3.06 -9.41
N ALA A 203 -0.66 4.17 -9.99
CA ALA A 203 -1.94 4.78 -9.65
C ALA A 203 -2.81 4.96 -10.89
N THR A 204 -3.77 4.05 -11.08
CA THR A 204 -4.86 4.24 -12.03
C THR A 204 -5.94 5.08 -11.35
N THR A 205 -5.80 6.40 -11.35
CA THR A 205 -6.70 7.27 -10.58
C THR A 205 -7.99 7.57 -11.36
N GLY A 206 -9.11 6.99 -10.92
CA GLY A 206 -10.43 7.49 -11.28
C GLY A 206 -10.70 8.85 -10.63
N ARG A 207 -11.14 8.85 -9.37
CA ARG A 207 -11.50 10.08 -8.62
C ARG A 207 -10.34 10.78 -7.88
N GLY A 208 -9.12 10.26 -8.01
CA GLY A 208 -7.97 10.64 -7.19
C GLY A 208 -7.92 9.87 -5.87
N ILE A 209 -6.78 9.92 -5.18
CA ILE A 209 -6.54 9.20 -3.92
C ILE A 209 -6.73 10.21 -2.77
N PRO A 210 -7.81 10.12 -1.95
CA PRO A 210 -8.08 11.13 -0.92
C PRO A 210 -6.94 11.33 0.09
N GLY A 211 -6.30 10.25 0.53
CA GLY A 211 -5.11 10.29 1.39
C GLY A 211 -3.84 10.79 0.68
N GLY A 212 -3.88 10.93 -0.66
CA GLY A 212 -2.76 11.38 -1.47
C GLY A 212 -1.49 10.54 -1.27
N SER A 213 -0.35 11.19 -1.45
CA SER A 213 0.98 10.56 -1.32
C SER A 213 1.31 10.05 0.08
N ALA A 214 0.54 10.44 1.10
CA ALA A 214 0.71 9.90 2.45
C ALA A 214 0.52 8.37 2.48
N SER A 215 -0.28 7.81 1.56
CA SER A 215 -0.57 6.38 1.48
C SER A 215 0.64 5.52 1.06
N TRP A 216 1.70 6.12 0.50
CA TRP A 216 2.94 5.45 0.13
C TRP A 216 4.19 6.22 0.58
N SER A 217 4.05 7.12 1.55
CA SER A 217 5.14 7.95 2.06
C SER A 217 6.01 7.18 3.06
N SER A 218 7.27 7.58 3.17
CA SER A 218 8.16 7.17 4.26
C SER A 218 7.84 7.84 5.61
N GLY A 219 6.94 8.83 5.65
CA GLY A 219 6.61 9.55 6.88
C GLY A 219 7.86 10.16 7.52
N PHE A 220 8.16 9.75 8.76
CA PHE A 220 9.36 10.17 9.48
C PHE A 220 10.63 9.33 9.16
N LEU A 221 10.51 8.25 8.39
CA LEU A 221 11.66 7.49 7.91
C LEU A 221 12.36 8.27 6.77
N PRO A 222 13.68 8.06 6.55
CA PRO A 222 14.41 8.62 5.43
C PRO A 222 13.68 8.45 4.10
N SER A 223 13.77 9.46 3.22
CA SER A 223 13.02 9.47 1.96
C SER A 223 13.37 8.34 0.99
N SER A 224 14.53 7.68 1.18
CA SER A 224 14.90 6.45 0.45
C SER A 224 13.91 5.30 0.57
N TYR A 225 13.07 5.29 1.62
CA TYR A 225 12.06 4.26 1.84
C TYR A 225 10.67 4.66 1.32
N SER A 226 10.53 5.83 0.70
CA SER A 226 9.25 6.30 0.15
C SER A 226 8.92 5.59 -1.16
N GLY A 227 7.63 5.36 -1.41
CA GLY A 227 7.15 4.87 -2.69
C GLY A 227 7.38 5.90 -3.80
N VAL A 228 7.85 5.43 -4.95
CA VAL A 228 8.02 6.25 -6.16
C VAL A 228 6.79 6.05 -7.05
N LEU A 229 6.08 7.14 -7.34
CA LEU A 229 4.92 7.09 -8.23
C LEU A 229 5.39 6.91 -9.68
N PHE A 230 4.91 5.85 -10.32
CA PHE A 230 5.07 5.59 -11.74
C PHE A 230 3.78 5.99 -12.44
N GLY A 231 3.89 6.58 -13.63
CA GLY A 231 2.73 6.86 -14.48
C GLY A 231 2.24 5.59 -15.19
N SER A 232 1.07 5.70 -15.79
CA SER A 232 0.45 4.67 -16.62
C SER A 232 1.07 4.59 -18.02
N GLU A 233 0.62 3.64 -18.84
CA GLU A 233 1.12 3.36 -20.20
C GLU A 233 1.47 4.63 -20.99
N GLY A 234 2.75 4.76 -21.38
CA GLY A 234 3.28 5.93 -22.11
C GLY A 234 3.77 7.10 -21.25
N GLN A 235 3.48 7.11 -19.95
CA GLN A 235 4.04 8.04 -18.97
C GLN A 235 4.92 7.26 -17.98
N THR A 236 6.24 7.23 -18.20
CA THR A 236 7.19 6.74 -17.20
C THR A 236 7.19 7.66 -15.97
N VAL A 237 8.11 7.46 -15.02
CA VAL A 237 8.42 8.52 -14.05
C VAL A 237 8.66 9.81 -14.82
N ASN A 238 7.92 10.86 -14.45
CA ASN A 238 7.94 12.14 -15.14
C ASN A 238 9.37 12.70 -15.20
N ASN A 239 9.74 13.29 -16.33
CA ASN A 239 11.04 13.96 -16.54
C ASN A 239 12.27 13.04 -16.40
N ILE A 240 12.15 11.75 -16.75
CA ILE A 240 13.30 10.84 -16.79
C ILE A 240 14.25 11.16 -17.95
N GLN A 241 13.75 11.61 -19.11
CA GLN A 241 14.61 11.85 -20.27
C GLN A 241 15.46 13.12 -20.09
N ASN A 242 16.71 13.07 -20.56
CA ASN A 242 17.56 14.24 -20.61
C ASN A 242 16.97 15.26 -21.60
N PRO A 243 16.92 16.56 -21.26
CA PRO A 243 16.43 17.58 -22.17
C PRO A 243 17.36 17.74 -23.37
N GLU A 244 16.84 18.29 -24.47
CA GLU A 244 17.60 18.52 -25.70
C GLU A 244 18.89 19.30 -25.42
N GLY A 245 20.02 18.81 -25.93
CA GLY A 245 21.35 19.40 -25.72
C GLY A 245 22.09 18.91 -24.47
N ILE A 246 21.48 18.10 -23.60
CA ILE A 246 22.15 17.46 -22.47
C ILE A 246 22.48 16.00 -22.82
N THR A 247 23.77 15.71 -22.98
CA THR A 247 24.25 14.33 -23.20
C THR A 247 24.34 13.56 -21.89
N ASP A 248 24.41 12.24 -21.98
CA ASP A 248 24.57 11.36 -20.82
C ASP A 248 25.87 11.65 -20.04
N GLU A 249 26.93 12.08 -20.73
CA GLU A 249 28.19 12.50 -20.10
C GLU A 249 28.01 13.79 -19.28
N ILE A 250 27.29 14.78 -19.82
CA ILE A 250 27.00 16.05 -19.12
C ILE A 250 26.11 15.77 -17.90
N GLN A 251 25.10 14.91 -18.06
CA GLN A 251 24.21 14.53 -16.98
C GLN A 251 24.97 13.80 -15.86
N ARG A 252 25.80 12.81 -16.22
CA ARG A 252 26.65 12.08 -15.28
C ARG A 252 27.60 13.01 -14.53
N SER A 253 28.25 13.93 -15.24
CA SER A 253 29.16 14.92 -14.62
C SER A 253 28.41 15.83 -13.64
N SER A 254 27.20 16.28 -13.98
CA SER A 254 26.36 17.11 -13.13
C SER A 254 25.95 16.37 -11.85
N VAL A 255 25.46 15.12 -11.97
CA VAL A 255 25.11 14.28 -10.81
C VAL A 255 26.33 14.03 -9.92
N ASN A 256 27.50 13.73 -10.51
CA ASN A 256 28.74 13.52 -9.75
C ASN A 256 29.18 14.77 -8.97
N PHE A 257 29.06 15.96 -9.58
CA PHE A 257 29.40 17.21 -8.93
C PHE A 257 28.45 17.52 -7.76
N ILE A 258 27.14 17.39 -7.97
CA ILE A 258 26.12 17.54 -6.91
C ILE A 258 26.38 16.56 -5.76
N ASN A 259 26.68 15.30 -6.07
CA ASN A 259 26.98 14.29 -5.05
C ASN A 259 28.27 14.58 -4.29
N THR A 260 29.27 15.19 -4.93
CA THR A 260 30.49 15.66 -4.25
C THR A 260 30.17 16.74 -3.22
N LEU A 261 29.32 17.72 -3.57
CA LEU A 261 28.87 18.76 -2.65
C LEU A 261 28.04 18.18 -1.49
N ASN A 262 27.14 17.23 -1.78
CA ASN A 262 26.34 16.56 -0.75
C ASN A 262 27.22 15.78 0.23
N ARG A 263 28.23 15.04 -0.25
CA ARG A 263 29.19 14.30 0.60
C ARG A 263 29.98 15.23 1.51
N GLN A 264 30.49 16.34 0.98
CA GLN A 264 31.15 17.36 1.80
C GLN A 264 30.24 17.92 2.91
N ARG A 265 28.94 18.09 2.62
CA ARG A 265 27.98 18.56 3.61
C ARG A 265 27.66 17.51 4.68
N ILE A 266 27.57 16.22 4.31
CA ILE A 266 27.36 15.09 5.23
C ILE A 266 28.43 15.08 6.32
N ASP A 267 29.71 15.26 5.94
CA ASP A 267 30.83 15.28 6.90
C ASP A 267 30.68 16.39 7.97
N HIS A 268 29.93 17.45 7.66
CA HIS A 268 29.70 18.57 8.57
C HIS A 268 28.40 18.46 9.38
N THR A 269 27.35 17.81 8.85
CA THR A 269 26.02 17.79 9.46
C THR A 269 25.60 16.44 10.02
N GLY A 270 26.14 15.33 9.50
CA GLY A 270 25.67 13.97 9.81
C GLY A 270 24.21 13.71 9.39
N ASP A 271 23.65 14.53 8.50
CA ASP A 271 22.24 14.46 8.11
C ASP A 271 22.02 13.31 7.11
N SER A 272 21.29 12.27 7.56
CA SER A 272 20.97 11.10 6.74
C SER A 272 20.12 11.43 5.52
N GLU A 273 19.38 12.55 5.52
CA GLU A 273 18.57 12.94 4.37
C GLU A 273 19.43 13.37 3.17
N LEU A 274 20.66 13.83 3.40
CA LEU A 274 21.62 14.09 2.31
C LEU A 274 22.06 12.79 1.63
N ILE A 275 22.14 11.68 2.37
CA ILE A 275 22.40 10.36 1.79
C ILE A 275 21.21 9.94 0.92
N SER A 276 19.98 10.11 1.42
CA SER A 276 18.77 9.84 0.64
C SER A 276 18.74 10.60 -0.67
N ARG A 277 19.14 11.89 -0.65
CA ARG A 277 19.21 12.74 -1.86
C ARG A 277 20.25 12.26 -2.86
N ILE A 278 21.46 11.90 -2.41
CA ILE A 278 22.49 11.31 -3.28
C ILE A 278 21.93 10.07 -3.98
N LYS A 279 21.31 9.17 -3.21
CA LYS A 279 20.73 7.93 -3.74
C LYS A 279 19.56 8.18 -4.70
N ALA A 280 18.73 9.18 -4.44
CA ALA A 280 17.65 9.57 -5.35
C ALA A 280 18.20 10.05 -6.71
N TYR A 281 19.28 10.85 -6.73
CA TYR A 281 19.91 11.25 -7.99
C TYR A 281 20.55 10.07 -8.74
N GLU A 282 21.25 9.19 -8.03
CA GLU A 282 21.87 7.99 -8.61
C GLU A 282 20.82 7.00 -9.14
N LEU A 283 19.71 6.82 -8.41
CA LEU A 283 18.58 6.02 -8.87
C LEU A 283 17.89 6.64 -10.08
N GLY A 284 17.66 7.96 -10.06
CA GLY A 284 17.09 8.69 -11.19
C GLY A 284 17.91 8.48 -12.46
N PHE A 285 19.24 8.56 -12.36
CA PHE A 285 20.16 8.28 -13.47
C PHE A 285 20.07 6.83 -13.96
N ARG A 286 20.06 5.84 -13.06
CA ARG A 286 19.91 4.41 -13.43
C ARG A 286 18.55 4.11 -14.06
N LEU A 287 17.50 4.76 -13.60
CA LEU A 287 16.16 4.64 -14.17
C LEU A 287 16.10 5.11 -15.63
N GLN A 288 16.94 6.06 -16.05
CA GLN A 288 16.98 6.50 -17.46
C GLN A 288 17.33 5.34 -18.41
N SER A 289 18.21 4.44 -18.00
CA SER A 289 18.58 3.29 -18.83
C SER A 289 17.69 2.06 -18.61
N SER A 290 17.14 1.85 -17.40
CA SER A 290 16.33 0.66 -17.09
C SER A 290 14.84 0.82 -17.36
N ALA A 291 14.30 2.05 -17.31
CA ALA A 291 12.86 2.29 -17.51
C ALA A 291 12.36 1.91 -18.92
N PRO A 292 13.09 2.19 -20.03
CA PRO A 292 12.62 1.83 -21.37
C PRO A 292 12.37 0.32 -21.52
N GLU A 293 13.31 -0.52 -21.05
CA GLU A 293 13.16 -1.97 -21.10
C GLU A 293 11.99 -2.44 -20.23
N LEU A 294 11.76 -1.80 -19.08
CA LEU A 294 10.64 -2.12 -18.21
C LEU A 294 9.28 -1.83 -18.88
N THR A 295 9.15 -0.69 -19.58
CA THR A 295 7.89 -0.25 -20.21
C THR A 295 7.66 -0.80 -21.61
N ASP A 296 8.70 -1.31 -22.27
CA ASP A 296 8.57 -1.92 -23.60
C ASP A 296 7.91 -3.30 -23.50
N LEU A 297 6.69 -3.38 -24.04
CA LEU A 297 5.88 -4.59 -24.11
C LEU A 297 5.97 -5.30 -25.46
N SER A 298 6.82 -4.84 -26.39
CA SER A 298 6.96 -5.44 -27.73
C SER A 298 7.37 -6.93 -27.70
N ASN A 299 8.04 -7.34 -26.63
CA ASN A 299 8.46 -8.72 -26.39
C ASN A 299 7.44 -9.54 -25.56
N GLU A 300 6.32 -8.96 -25.12
CA GLU A 300 5.26 -9.70 -24.45
C GLU A 300 4.44 -10.50 -25.47
N SER A 301 4.14 -11.74 -25.13
CA SER A 301 3.35 -12.59 -26.02
C SER A 301 1.92 -12.08 -26.13
N GLN A 302 1.30 -12.24 -27.30
CA GLN A 302 -0.12 -11.91 -27.47
C GLN A 302 -1.00 -12.67 -26.46
N SER A 303 -0.68 -13.94 -26.17
CA SER A 303 -1.39 -14.70 -25.15
C SER A 303 -1.31 -14.08 -23.75
N THR A 304 -0.18 -13.45 -23.40
CA THR A 304 -0.06 -12.71 -22.13
C THR A 304 -0.94 -11.47 -22.17
N LEU A 305 -0.87 -10.68 -23.24
CA LEU A 305 -1.66 -9.45 -23.39
C LEU A 305 -3.17 -9.76 -23.38
N ASP A 306 -3.60 -10.84 -24.03
CA ASP A 306 -4.98 -11.33 -24.04
C ASP A 306 -5.42 -11.80 -22.65
N MET A 307 -4.54 -12.52 -21.93
CA MET A 307 -4.80 -12.98 -20.57
C MET A 307 -5.07 -11.80 -19.63
N TYR A 308 -4.24 -10.75 -19.68
CA TYR A 308 -4.45 -9.51 -18.93
C TYR A 308 -5.61 -8.66 -19.49
N GLY A 309 -5.99 -8.86 -20.76
CA GLY A 309 -7.14 -8.20 -21.37
C GLY A 309 -6.86 -6.76 -21.82
N PHE A 310 -5.71 -6.53 -22.46
CA PHE A 310 -5.30 -5.21 -22.97
C PHE A 310 -6.22 -4.62 -24.05
N ASP A 311 -6.83 -5.48 -24.86
CA ASP A 311 -7.69 -5.07 -26.00
C ASP A 311 -9.19 -5.19 -25.66
N ARG A 312 -9.52 -5.30 -24.38
CA ARG A 312 -10.91 -5.38 -23.93
C ARG A 312 -11.63 -4.08 -24.18
N LYS A 313 -12.81 -4.19 -24.80
CA LYS A 313 -13.69 -3.04 -25.00
C LYS A 313 -14.28 -2.61 -23.65
N GLU A 314 -13.97 -1.39 -23.24
CA GLU A 314 -14.60 -0.77 -22.09
C GLU A 314 -16.09 -0.49 -22.36
N PRO A 315 -17.01 -1.01 -21.53
CA PRO A 315 -18.43 -0.70 -21.65
C PRO A 315 -18.71 0.77 -21.33
N GLU A 316 -19.61 1.40 -22.07
CA GLU A 316 -20.01 2.77 -21.77
C GLU A 316 -20.68 2.87 -20.40
N ILE A 317 -20.17 3.77 -19.55
CA ILE A 317 -20.80 4.12 -18.28
C ILE A 317 -21.17 5.61 -18.27
N LYS A 318 -22.41 5.91 -17.88
CA LYS A 318 -22.91 7.29 -17.68
C LYS A 318 -22.45 7.88 -16.34
N SER A 319 -21.25 7.53 -15.88
CA SER A 319 -20.70 7.93 -14.60
C SER A 319 -19.28 8.42 -14.80
N ASN A 320 -18.87 9.42 -14.03
CA ASN A 320 -17.48 9.86 -13.93
C ASN A 320 -16.78 9.30 -12.69
N ARG A 321 -17.40 8.35 -11.97
CA ARG A 321 -16.94 7.83 -10.68
C ARG A 321 -15.88 6.73 -10.77
N GLY A 322 -15.00 6.84 -11.76
CA GLY A 322 -14.00 5.81 -12.01
C GLY A 322 -13.35 5.93 -13.37
N GLY A 323 -13.24 7.15 -13.92
CA GLY A 323 -12.61 7.41 -15.23
C GLY A 323 -13.30 6.76 -16.44
N LYS A 324 -12.80 7.09 -17.62
CA LYS A 324 -13.05 6.36 -18.87
C LYS A 324 -11.68 6.00 -19.44
N GLY A 325 -11.54 4.84 -20.06
CA GLY A 325 -10.28 4.35 -20.62
C GLY A 325 -9.38 3.64 -19.61
N LEU A 326 -9.91 3.22 -18.45
CA LEU A 326 -9.12 2.63 -17.36
C LEU A 326 -8.87 1.13 -17.51
N PHE A 327 -9.59 0.44 -18.41
CA PHE A 327 -9.44 -1.02 -18.59
C PHE A 327 -8.04 -1.43 -19.02
N ARG A 328 -7.49 -0.72 -20.01
CA ARG A 328 -6.13 -0.97 -20.51
C ARG A 328 -5.09 -0.49 -19.51
N GLU A 329 -5.30 0.66 -18.88
CA GLU A 329 -4.41 1.22 -17.87
C GLU A 329 -4.23 0.28 -16.67
N PHE A 330 -5.32 -0.26 -16.12
CA PHE A 330 -5.24 -1.19 -15.00
C PHE A 330 -4.65 -2.55 -15.41
N ALA A 331 -4.91 -3.02 -16.64
CA ALA A 331 -4.26 -4.19 -17.19
C ALA A 331 -2.74 -3.99 -17.31
N TYR A 332 -2.33 -2.82 -17.76
CA TYR A 332 -0.94 -2.39 -17.81
C TYR A 332 -0.30 -2.34 -16.43
N ASP A 333 -0.95 -1.76 -15.43
CA ASP A 333 -0.44 -1.69 -14.06
C ASP A 333 -0.24 -3.09 -13.45
N CYS A 334 -1.18 -4.02 -13.68
CA CYS A 334 -1.04 -5.40 -13.24
C CYS A 334 0.13 -6.11 -13.94
N LEU A 335 0.31 -5.93 -15.25
CA LEU A 335 1.44 -6.51 -16.00
C LEU A 335 2.78 -5.90 -15.54
N MET A 336 2.78 -4.58 -15.32
CA MET A 336 3.92 -3.82 -14.83
C MET A 336 4.35 -4.31 -13.45
N ALA A 337 3.41 -4.58 -12.54
CA ALA A 337 3.72 -5.13 -11.23
C ALA A 337 4.44 -6.47 -11.30
N ARG A 338 4.03 -7.38 -12.21
CA ARG A 338 4.77 -8.62 -12.46
C ARG A 338 6.19 -8.33 -12.95
N ARG A 339 6.35 -7.44 -13.93
CA ARG A 339 7.66 -7.06 -14.51
C ARG A 339 8.61 -6.39 -13.51
N LEU A 340 8.06 -5.60 -12.58
CA LEU A 340 8.81 -4.94 -11.50
C LEU A 340 9.31 -5.97 -10.48
N VAL A 341 8.44 -6.89 -10.04
CA VAL A 341 8.80 -7.96 -9.11
C VAL A 341 9.82 -8.92 -9.71
N GLU A 342 9.68 -9.27 -10.99
CA GLU A 342 10.66 -10.07 -11.74
C GLU A 342 12.05 -9.41 -11.79
N ARG A 343 12.12 -8.07 -11.64
CA ARG A 343 13.35 -7.28 -11.59
C ARG A 343 13.78 -6.88 -10.16
N GLY A 344 13.21 -7.52 -9.15
CA GLY A 344 13.63 -7.39 -7.75
C GLY A 344 13.07 -6.16 -7.02
N VAL A 345 11.98 -5.56 -7.50
CA VAL A 345 11.27 -4.52 -6.75
C VAL A 345 10.55 -5.16 -5.57
N ARG A 346 10.89 -4.71 -4.35
CA ARG A 346 10.40 -5.29 -3.09
C ARG A 346 8.90 -5.09 -2.92
N VAL A 347 8.40 -3.90 -3.20
CA VAL A 347 6.99 -3.55 -3.01
C VAL A 347 6.46 -2.85 -4.25
N VAL A 348 5.34 -3.33 -4.76
CA VAL A 348 4.53 -2.64 -5.78
C VAL A 348 3.14 -2.40 -5.20
N ASN A 349 2.69 -1.16 -5.16
CA ASN A 349 1.33 -0.80 -4.73
C ASN A 349 0.54 -0.29 -5.94
N ILE A 350 -0.46 -1.05 -6.39
CA ILE A 350 -1.41 -0.64 -7.44
C ILE A 350 -2.60 0.00 -6.73
N ILE A 351 -2.87 1.27 -6.99
CA ILE A 351 -3.96 2.02 -6.38
C ILE A 351 -4.99 2.35 -7.44
N HIS A 352 -6.25 1.98 -7.20
CA HIS A 352 -7.36 2.29 -8.09
C HIS A 352 -8.56 2.88 -7.32
N SER A 353 -8.87 4.14 -7.62
CA SER A 353 -9.89 4.94 -6.92
C SER A 353 -11.21 5.05 -7.67
N SER A 354 -12.11 4.12 -7.39
CA SER A 354 -13.45 4.08 -7.99
C SER A 354 -14.47 3.22 -7.25
N TRP A 355 -14.12 2.56 -6.14
CA TRP A 355 -14.99 1.59 -5.46
C TRP A 355 -15.97 2.23 -4.47
N ASP A 356 -15.92 3.57 -4.35
CA ASP A 356 -16.78 4.35 -3.47
C ASP A 356 -18.24 4.49 -3.96
N HIS A 357 -18.99 3.40 -3.85
CA HIS A 357 -20.34 3.26 -4.42
C HIS A 357 -21.48 3.66 -3.47
N HIS A 358 -21.46 4.92 -3.02
CA HIS A 358 -22.56 5.56 -2.28
C HIS A 358 -23.89 5.66 -3.07
N SER A 359 -23.83 5.53 -4.40
CA SER A 359 -25.00 5.49 -5.27
C SER A 359 -24.67 4.73 -6.54
N ARG A 360 -25.67 4.25 -7.29
CA ARG A 360 -25.47 3.52 -8.54
C ARG A 360 -24.53 2.30 -8.39
N LEU A 361 -24.62 1.62 -7.25
CA LEU A 361 -23.83 0.44 -6.92
C LEU A 361 -23.86 -0.59 -8.05
N GLU A 362 -25.03 -1.02 -8.50
CA GLU A 362 -25.13 -2.06 -9.53
C GLU A 362 -24.31 -1.76 -10.81
N PRO A 363 -24.51 -0.64 -11.52
CA PRO A 363 -23.73 -0.36 -12.72
C PRO A 363 -22.26 -0.01 -12.43
N GLU A 364 -21.94 0.67 -11.33
CA GLU A 364 -20.55 1.08 -11.01
C GLU A 364 -19.72 -0.11 -10.51
N LEU A 365 -20.27 -0.95 -9.64
CA LEU A 365 -19.65 -2.19 -9.18
C LEU A 365 -19.43 -3.16 -10.34
N THR A 366 -20.41 -3.32 -11.24
CA THR A 366 -20.25 -4.17 -12.42
C THR A 366 -19.12 -3.68 -13.30
N HIS A 367 -19.05 -2.38 -13.58
CA HIS A 367 -18.00 -1.80 -14.42
C HIS A 367 -16.60 -1.97 -13.79
N ASN A 368 -16.45 -1.67 -12.51
CA ASN A 368 -15.18 -1.82 -11.81
C ASN A 368 -14.75 -3.29 -11.68
N SER A 369 -15.69 -4.19 -11.48
CA SER A 369 -15.40 -5.63 -11.43
C SER A 369 -14.94 -6.13 -12.80
N LEU A 370 -15.60 -5.74 -13.89
CA LEU A 370 -15.16 -6.07 -15.25
C LEU A 370 -13.74 -5.53 -15.54
N MET A 371 -13.43 -4.34 -15.02
CA MET A 371 -12.11 -3.73 -15.15
C MET A 371 -11.05 -4.55 -14.40
N ALA A 372 -11.27 -4.84 -13.12
CA ALA A 372 -10.26 -5.40 -12.21
C ALA A 372 -10.13 -6.93 -12.25
N ASP A 373 -11.23 -7.67 -12.44
CA ASP A 373 -11.29 -9.13 -12.25
C ASP A 373 -10.25 -9.89 -13.09
N GLN A 374 -10.25 -9.66 -14.40
CA GLN A 374 -9.35 -10.36 -15.32
C GLN A 374 -7.87 -9.99 -15.13
N PRO A 375 -7.45 -8.70 -15.07
CA PRO A 375 -6.04 -8.35 -14.83
C PRO A 375 -5.47 -8.89 -13.51
N ILE A 376 -6.25 -8.87 -12.42
CA ILE A 376 -5.79 -9.40 -11.12
C ILE A 376 -5.63 -10.93 -11.21
N ALA A 377 -6.61 -11.62 -11.80
CA ALA A 377 -6.51 -13.07 -12.01
C ALA A 377 -5.33 -13.44 -12.93
N ALA A 378 -5.11 -12.65 -13.99
CA ALA A 378 -3.97 -12.81 -14.90
C ALA A 378 -2.64 -12.63 -14.17
N LEU A 379 -2.52 -11.62 -13.31
CA LEU A 379 -1.32 -11.39 -12.49
C LEU A 379 -1.00 -12.58 -11.61
N ILE A 380 -1.99 -13.12 -10.87
CA ILE A 380 -1.78 -14.28 -10.00
C ILE A 380 -1.32 -15.49 -10.82
N LYS A 381 -1.96 -15.74 -11.98
CA LYS A 381 -1.61 -16.85 -12.86
C LYS A 381 -0.24 -16.69 -13.51
N ASP A 382 0.11 -15.49 -13.98
CA ASP A 382 1.40 -15.20 -14.62
C ASP A 382 2.55 -15.36 -13.60
N LEU A 383 2.38 -14.84 -12.38
CA LEU A 383 3.32 -15.07 -11.28
C LEU A 383 3.49 -16.56 -10.99
N LYS A 384 2.39 -17.32 -10.95
CA LYS A 384 2.44 -18.78 -10.72
C LYS A 384 3.14 -19.53 -11.85
N GLN A 385 2.82 -19.20 -13.11
CA GLN A 385 3.45 -19.80 -14.29
C GLN A 385 4.96 -19.56 -14.33
N ARG A 386 5.42 -18.42 -13.81
CA ARG A 386 6.84 -18.06 -13.71
C ARG A 386 7.53 -18.56 -12.45
N GLY A 387 6.81 -19.25 -11.54
CA GLY A 387 7.34 -19.69 -10.25
C GLY A 387 7.63 -18.53 -9.28
N LEU A 388 7.06 -17.35 -9.52
CA LEU A 388 7.24 -16.16 -8.69
C LEU A 388 6.20 -16.03 -7.57
N LEU A 389 5.04 -16.71 -7.68
CA LEU A 389 3.95 -16.60 -6.71
C LEU A 389 4.36 -17.10 -5.32
N ASP A 390 5.18 -18.15 -5.22
CA ASP A 390 5.61 -18.69 -3.92
C ASP A 390 6.43 -17.68 -3.13
N ASP A 391 7.21 -16.84 -3.81
CA ASP A 391 8.03 -15.78 -3.22
C ASP A 391 7.34 -14.40 -3.21
N THR A 392 6.14 -14.26 -3.78
CA THR A 392 5.45 -12.98 -3.94
C THR A 392 4.11 -13.01 -3.23
N LEU A 393 3.96 -12.20 -2.19
CA LEU A 393 2.67 -11.97 -1.56
C LEU A 393 1.85 -10.98 -2.39
N VAL A 394 0.74 -11.43 -2.96
CA VAL A 394 -0.26 -10.58 -3.59
C VAL A 394 -1.39 -10.34 -2.60
N ILE A 395 -1.74 -9.07 -2.36
CA ILE A 395 -2.84 -8.66 -1.49
C ILE A 395 -3.82 -7.85 -2.32
N VAL A 396 -5.11 -8.16 -2.26
CA VAL A 396 -6.19 -7.36 -2.85
C VAL A 396 -7.11 -6.90 -1.73
N GLY A 397 -7.16 -5.58 -1.50
CA GLY A 397 -7.85 -5.03 -0.34
C GLY A 397 -8.24 -3.57 -0.49
N SER A 398 -8.76 -3.01 0.60
CA SER A 398 -9.27 -1.65 0.70
C SER A 398 -9.23 -1.16 2.15
N GLU A 399 -9.63 0.10 2.41
CA GLU A 399 -9.65 0.68 3.75
C GLU A 399 -10.74 0.12 4.69
N PHE A 400 -11.85 -0.35 4.14
CA PHE A 400 -13.03 -0.86 4.84
C PHE A 400 -13.99 -1.58 3.86
N GLY A 401 -15.20 -1.95 4.31
CA GLY A 401 -16.25 -2.53 3.47
C GLY A 401 -17.44 -1.62 3.24
N ARG A 402 -18.57 -2.21 2.83
CA ARG A 402 -19.85 -1.50 2.61
C ARG A 402 -20.94 -2.02 3.51
N THR A 403 -21.83 -1.12 3.92
CA THR A 403 -22.92 -1.46 4.83
C THR A 403 -23.93 -2.40 4.16
N PRO A 404 -24.58 -3.30 4.91
CA PRO A 404 -25.76 -4.04 4.45
C PRO A 404 -26.98 -3.14 4.27
N LEU A 405 -26.85 -1.83 4.51
CA LEU A 405 -27.92 -0.86 4.43
C LEU A 405 -27.80 -0.05 3.14
N GLY A 406 -28.95 0.35 2.62
CA GLY A 406 -29.00 1.30 1.53
C GLY A 406 -28.78 2.72 2.05
N GLU A 407 -27.89 3.47 1.40
CA GLU A 407 -27.61 4.86 1.74
C GLU A 407 -28.79 5.78 1.35
N ASN A 408 -29.46 6.27 2.37
CA ASN A 408 -30.63 7.15 2.31
C ASN A 408 -30.27 8.62 2.60
N ARG A 409 -29.24 9.13 1.95
CA ARG A 409 -28.77 10.51 2.16
C ARG A 409 -29.82 11.59 1.80
N PRO A 410 -29.94 12.69 2.57
CA PRO A 410 -30.88 13.77 2.28
C PRO A 410 -30.66 14.36 0.87
N GLY A 411 -31.76 14.70 0.19
CA GLY A 411 -31.72 15.29 -1.16
C GLY A 411 -31.66 14.29 -2.32
N TYR A 412 -31.57 12.99 -2.05
CA TYR A 412 -31.58 11.94 -3.07
C TYR A 412 -32.87 11.13 -3.01
N LYS A 413 -33.58 11.06 -4.15
CA LYS A 413 -34.89 10.41 -4.23
C LYS A 413 -34.84 8.88 -4.27
N LYS A 414 -33.69 8.29 -4.61
CA LYS A 414 -33.52 6.84 -4.76
C LYS A 414 -32.29 6.37 -3.98
N VAL A 415 -32.47 5.31 -3.21
CA VAL A 415 -31.40 4.57 -2.53
C VAL A 415 -30.84 3.57 -3.53
N THR A 416 -29.59 3.76 -3.95
CA THR A 416 -28.97 2.95 -5.01
C THR A 416 -27.53 2.57 -4.69
N GLY A 417 -27.08 2.77 -3.46
CA GLY A 417 -25.73 2.45 -3.02
C GLY A 417 -25.68 2.23 -1.52
N ARG A 418 -24.46 2.01 -1.01
CA ARG A 418 -24.20 1.61 0.37
C ARG A 418 -23.21 2.58 1.01
N ASP A 419 -23.39 2.86 2.30
CA ASP A 419 -22.47 3.69 3.08
C ASP A 419 -21.22 2.90 3.52
N HIS A 420 -20.19 3.59 4.03
CA HIS A 420 -18.96 3.01 4.56
C HIS A 420 -19.19 2.06 5.72
N HIS A 421 -18.40 0.99 5.79
CA HIS A 421 -18.56 -0.01 6.83
C HIS A 421 -17.24 -0.51 7.41
N PRO A 422 -16.86 -0.03 8.62
CA PRO A 422 -15.64 -0.47 9.28
C PRO A 422 -15.77 -1.84 9.98
N GLY A 423 -17.00 -2.33 10.19
CA GLY A 423 -17.30 -3.45 11.08
C GLY A 423 -16.96 -4.84 10.54
N ALA A 424 -16.96 -5.02 9.22
CA ALA A 424 -16.52 -6.24 8.56
C ALA A 424 -16.26 -6.00 7.06
N PHE A 425 -15.15 -6.52 6.54
CA PHE A 425 -14.84 -6.51 5.12
C PHE A 425 -13.91 -7.66 4.74
N THR A 426 -13.73 -7.84 3.42
CA THR A 426 -12.98 -8.97 2.86
C THR A 426 -11.69 -8.50 2.19
N ILE A 427 -10.62 -9.26 2.43
CA ILE A 427 -9.34 -9.13 1.72
C ILE A 427 -8.99 -10.48 1.11
N LEU A 428 -8.39 -10.46 -0.09
CA LEU A 428 -7.81 -11.63 -0.73
C LEU A 428 -6.28 -11.57 -0.62
N MET A 429 -5.66 -12.70 -0.36
CA MET A 429 -4.21 -12.87 -0.36
C MET A 429 -3.84 -14.07 -1.23
N ALA A 430 -2.67 -14.04 -1.87
CA ALA A 430 -2.15 -15.17 -2.66
C ALA A 430 -0.62 -15.22 -2.57
N GLY A 431 -0.05 -16.42 -2.57
CA GLY A 431 1.41 -16.60 -2.59
C GLY A 431 2.12 -16.15 -1.31
N GLY A 432 3.45 -16.08 -1.35
CA GLY A 432 4.27 -15.53 -0.26
C GLY A 432 4.08 -16.19 1.12
N GLY A 433 3.62 -17.44 1.18
CA GLY A 433 3.46 -18.21 2.42
C GLY A 433 2.09 -18.17 3.10
N VAL A 434 1.05 -17.61 2.48
CA VAL A 434 -0.34 -17.80 2.96
C VAL A 434 -0.91 -19.15 2.54
N LYS A 435 -1.88 -19.68 3.31
CA LYS A 435 -2.61 -20.90 2.96
C LYS A 435 -3.38 -20.75 1.66
N GLN A 436 -3.20 -21.70 0.76
CA GLN A 436 -3.89 -21.76 -0.53
C GLN A 436 -5.27 -22.40 -0.37
N GLY A 437 -6.27 -21.91 -1.11
CA GLY A 437 -7.64 -22.45 -1.10
C GLY A 437 -8.30 -22.38 0.28
N PHE A 438 -8.08 -21.29 1.02
CA PHE A 438 -8.51 -21.18 2.41
C PHE A 438 -9.37 -19.94 2.64
N THR A 439 -10.48 -20.10 3.36
CA THR A 439 -11.32 -18.98 3.81
C THR A 439 -11.22 -18.87 5.33
N TYR A 440 -10.83 -17.70 5.82
CA TYR A 440 -10.64 -17.42 7.24
C TYR A 440 -11.66 -16.40 7.74
N GLY A 441 -12.29 -16.76 8.86
CA GLY A 441 -13.30 -15.95 9.53
C GLY A 441 -14.61 -15.77 8.75
N ALA A 442 -15.54 -15.07 9.39
CA ALA A 442 -16.86 -14.79 8.85
C ALA A 442 -17.44 -13.51 9.46
N SER A 443 -18.20 -12.78 8.65
CA SER A 443 -19.13 -11.77 9.14
C SER A 443 -20.50 -12.41 9.45
N ASP A 444 -21.34 -11.73 10.22
CA ASP A 444 -22.67 -12.22 10.60
C ASP A 444 -23.63 -12.43 9.41
N ASP A 445 -24.86 -12.88 9.69
CA ASP A 445 -25.86 -13.27 8.68
C ASP A 445 -26.21 -12.17 7.66
N ILE A 446 -25.97 -10.91 7.99
CA ILE A 446 -26.21 -9.77 7.11
C ILE A 446 -24.91 -9.05 6.73
N GLY A 447 -23.76 -9.40 7.29
CA GLY A 447 -22.49 -8.75 7.04
C GLY A 447 -22.28 -7.43 7.80
N TRP A 448 -22.84 -7.31 9.01
CA TRP A 448 -22.76 -6.10 9.84
C TRP A 448 -21.60 -6.11 10.85
N HIS A 449 -21.30 -7.26 11.45
CA HIS A 449 -20.14 -7.42 12.33
C HIS A 449 -19.37 -8.68 11.98
N VAL A 450 -18.12 -8.75 12.44
CA VAL A 450 -17.38 -10.01 12.50
C VAL A 450 -18.08 -10.96 13.46
N ALA A 451 -18.43 -12.15 12.98
CA ALA A 451 -18.98 -13.25 13.78
C ALA A 451 -17.89 -14.23 14.23
N GLU A 452 -16.88 -14.47 13.39
CA GLU A 452 -15.84 -15.47 13.64
C GLU A 452 -14.45 -14.93 13.32
N ASN A 453 -13.49 -15.19 14.22
CA ASN A 453 -12.06 -14.94 14.04
C ASN A 453 -11.70 -13.52 13.57
N PRO A 454 -11.95 -12.48 14.40
CA PRO A 454 -11.66 -11.09 14.02
C PRO A 454 -10.20 -10.87 13.71
N VAL A 455 -9.98 -10.13 12.61
CA VAL A 455 -8.68 -9.66 12.15
C VAL A 455 -8.74 -8.15 12.10
N HIS A 456 -8.10 -7.49 13.06
CA HIS A 456 -7.95 -6.05 12.98
C HIS A 456 -6.94 -5.70 11.87
N VAL A 457 -7.02 -4.50 11.30
CA VAL A 457 -6.01 -3.99 10.33
C VAL A 457 -4.57 -4.14 10.86
N HIS A 458 -4.34 -3.92 12.16
CA HIS A 458 -3.01 -4.13 12.76
C HIS A 458 -2.59 -5.61 12.82
N ASP A 459 -3.53 -6.54 12.96
CA ASP A 459 -3.24 -7.98 12.91
C ASP A 459 -2.81 -8.40 11.50
N LEU A 460 -3.46 -7.82 10.48
CA LEU A 460 -3.06 -7.99 9.09
C LEU A 460 -1.64 -7.45 8.86
N HIS A 461 -1.30 -6.25 9.35
CA HIS A 461 0.06 -5.71 9.25
C HIS A 461 1.11 -6.60 9.91
N ALA A 462 0.83 -7.05 11.14
CA ALA A 462 1.72 -7.95 11.87
C ALA A 462 1.94 -9.25 11.09
N THR A 463 0.88 -9.78 10.48
CA THR A 463 0.94 -11.00 9.67
C THR A 463 1.71 -10.81 8.38
N VAL A 464 1.51 -9.69 7.67
CA VAL A 464 2.30 -9.36 6.49
C VAL A 464 3.78 -9.27 6.86
N LEU A 465 4.16 -8.47 7.86
CA LEU A 465 5.56 -8.37 8.28
C LEU A 465 6.16 -9.74 8.68
N HIS A 466 5.36 -10.60 9.33
CA HIS A 466 5.78 -11.95 9.65
C HIS A 466 6.09 -12.79 8.40
N LEU A 467 5.29 -12.72 7.34
CA LEU A 467 5.58 -13.41 6.08
C LEU A 467 6.91 -12.97 5.46
N PHE A 468 7.33 -11.72 5.70
CA PHE A 468 8.63 -11.18 5.29
C PHE A 468 9.76 -11.44 6.29
N GLY A 469 9.54 -12.28 7.29
CA GLY A 469 10.54 -12.63 8.29
C GLY A 469 10.80 -11.52 9.32
N LEU A 470 9.90 -10.54 9.44
CA LEU A 470 10.04 -9.40 10.33
C LEU A 470 9.12 -9.52 11.55
N ASP A 471 9.72 -9.54 12.74
CA ASP A 471 9.00 -9.27 13.98
C ASP A 471 8.57 -7.79 14.03
N HIS A 472 7.27 -7.54 13.87
CA HIS A 472 6.70 -6.19 13.87
C HIS A 472 6.92 -5.43 15.19
N THR A 473 7.10 -6.16 16.31
CA THR A 473 7.29 -5.53 17.63
C THR A 473 8.68 -4.93 17.80
N ARG A 474 9.65 -5.47 17.05
CA ARG A 474 11.07 -5.05 17.01
C ARG A 474 11.36 -4.01 15.93
N LEU A 475 10.41 -3.78 15.01
CA LEU A 475 10.58 -2.80 13.94
C LEU A 475 10.30 -1.39 14.48
N THR A 476 11.34 -0.77 15.04
CA THR A 476 11.27 0.53 15.72
C THR A 476 12.23 1.55 15.12
N TYR A 477 11.83 2.82 15.11
CA TYR A 477 12.69 3.94 14.67
C TYR A 477 12.68 5.07 15.69
N ARG A 478 13.87 5.59 16.02
CA ARG A 478 14.05 6.68 16.99
C ARG A 478 13.82 8.02 16.31
N VAL A 479 12.76 8.73 16.69
CA VAL A 479 12.47 10.07 16.18
C VAL A 479 11.89 10.95 17.29
N GLN A 480 12.23 12.25 17.29
CA GLN A 480 11.77 13.21 18.32
C GLN A 480 12.01 12.76 19.77
N GLY A 481 13.08 12.01 20.02
CA GLY A 481 13.42 11.55 21.37
C GLY A 481 12.56 10.40 21.89
N ARG A 482 11.86 9.67 21.01
CA ARG A 482 11.10 8.46 21.34
C ARG A 482 11.34 7.36 20.29
N ASP A 483 11.32 6.10 20.73
CA ASP A 483 11.28 4.94 19.83
C ASP A 483 9.85 4.66 19.41
N PHE A 484 9.62 4.72 18.10
CA PHE A 484 8.32 4.47 17.49
C PHE A 484 8.32 3.09 16.85
N ARG A 485 7.44 2.20 17.31
CA ARG A 485 7.10 0.97 16.59
C ARG A 485 6.30 1.33 15.34
N LEU A 486 6.74 0.83 14.18
CA LEU A 486 6.19 1.27 12.89
C LEU A 486 4.72 0.85 12.69
N THR A 487 4.33 -0.34 13.18
CA THR A 487 2.93 -0.84 13.14
C THR A 487 2.03 -0.31 14.26
N ASP A 488 2.49 0.71 15.00
CA ASP A 488 1.85 1.15 16.25
C ASP A 488 1.83 0.07 17.35
N VAL A 489 1.19 0.35 18.49
CA VAL A 489 1.28 -0.49 19.71
C VAL A 489 0.37 -1.72 19.72
N ALA A 490 -0.30 -2.03 18.61
CA ALA A 490 -1.25 -3.13 18.48
C ALA A 490 -0.79 -4.18 17.45
N GLY A 491 -1.65 -5.18 17.22
CA GLY A 491 -1.44 -6.24 16.24
C GLY A 491 -0.92 -7.55 16.83
N ARG A 492 -1.47 -8.66 16.36
CA ARG A 492 -0.94 -10.01 16.55
C ARG A 492 -0.85 -10.74 15.20
N VAL A 493 0.10 -11.67 15.08
CA VAL A 493 0.20 -12.52 13.89
C VAL A 493 -0.99 -13.48 13.84
N VAL A 494 -1.69 -13.51 12.70
CA VAL A 494 -2.78 -14.45 12.41
C VAL A 494 -2.17 -15.75 11.92
N ASN A 495 -1.73 -16.60 12.85
CA ASN A 495 -1.04 -17.85 12.51
C ASN A 495 -1.89 -18.82 11.67
N ASP A 496 -3.22 -18.76 11.81
CA ASP A 496 -4.13 -19.68 11.14
C ASP A 496 -4.16 -19.54 9.62
N ILE A 497 -3.69 -18.41 9.06
CA ILE A 497 -3.62 -18.20 7.60
C ILE A 497 -2.23 -18.47 7.00
N LEU A 498 -1.25 -18.88 7.81
CA LEU A 498 0.12 -19.20 7.37
C LEU A 498 0.25 -20.67 6.92
N ALA A 499 1.04 -20.94 5.88
CA ALA A 499 1.24 -22.26 5.27
C ALA A 499 2.35 -23.12 5.89
#